data_AF-A0A370DMB7-F1
#
_entry.id   AF-A0A370DMB7-F1
#
_cell.length_a   1.000
_cell.length_b   1.000
_cell.length_c   1.000
_cell.angle_alpha   90.00
_cell.angle_beta   90.00
_cell.angle_gamma   90.00
#
_symmetry.space_group_name_H-M   'P 1'
#
loop_
_entity.id
_entity.type
_entity.pdbx_description
1 polymer ?
#
loop_
_entity_poly.entity_id
_entity_poly.type
_entity_poly.pdbx_seq_one_letter_code
_entity_poly.pdbx_strand_id
1 'polypeptide(L)'
;MVYRQTVDGFLVAAPVSRDPDSGEPVFAAGLEAGFKLRFSLRLRNPHFLDITNLPLDKLQGGIYHFSNNADNLEQNSLHLSHSLQGFSDAVQYQPGDLLIDDPLDPQQRLSAPDKIEAGDTFDIEDWQTSPPYKIYESGPIPAGEVATGDHVIHNGSVYESQIDDPSGNFSNPAHWLRQYSPLLQGVSRDDWLPLYPNHFSIALDNPQHYLKLRVFDLDAQMLLEETCDGESEQNEISVDLAGLKSGRYRLQLFGADGLPLADSERFFYLDSDLAGSRLFGLIELEATADDYRLLDGDGVLQSPEYLINFINRATYWRYQFPQPLSDDLIATSGDGLTVEAGATPSRLITSNAQPLTRGFIPLLRNDTSQYLPNPTDTHSIHPEDGRVFSDIFLTS
;
A
#
# COMPACT_ATOMS: atom_id res chain seq x y z
N MET A 1 4.62 -32.64 6.89
CA MET A 1 5.40 -31.40 6.98
C MET A 1 5.57 -31.01 8.44
N VAL A 2 6.63 -30.30 8.78
CA VAL A 2 6.91 -29.77 10.12
C VAL A 2 6.97 -28.26 10.03
N TYR A 3 6.35 -27.57 10.98
CA TYR A 3 6.38 -26.13 11.13
C TYR A 3 7.05 -25.75 12.45
N ARG A 4 7.88 -24.71 12.43
CA ARG A 4 8.54 -24.17 13.62
C ARG A 4 8.71 -22.66 13.52
N GLN A 5 8.25 -21.93 14.53
CA GLN A 5 8.61 -20.51 14.69
C GLN A 5 10.04 -20.36 15.21
N THR A 6 10.74 -19.36 14.69
CA THR A 6 12.07 -18.94 15.10
C THR A 6 12.01 -17.51 15.65
N VAL A 7 13.14 -16.97 16.10
CA VAL A 7 13.21 -15.56 16.55
C VAL A 7 13.00 -14.61 15.37
N ASP A 8 13.47 -14.99 14.19
CA ASP A 8 13.47 -14.16 12.99
C ASP A 8 12.35 -14.51 11.99
N GLY A 9 11.41 -15.40 12.37
CA GLY A 9 10.32 -15.82 11.49
C GLY A 9 9.82 -17.23 11.77
N PHE A 10 9.77 -18.05 10.72
CA PHE A 10 9.37 -19.46 10.82
C PHE A 10 10.04 -20.32 9.75
N LEU A 11 10.06 -21.61 9.99
CA LEU A 11 10.55 -22.65 9.10
C LEU A 11 9.42 -23.63 8.80
N VAL A 12 9.28 -23.98 7.53
CA VAL A 12 8.48 -25.12 7.08
C VAL A 12 9.45 -26.14 6.48
N ALA A 13 9.36 -27.38 6.93
CA ALA A 13 10.15 -28.49 6.41
C ALA A 13 9.23 -29.61 5.91
N ALA A 14 9.57 -30.20 4.78
CA ALA A 14 8.86 -31.32 4.19
C ALA A 14 9.81 -32.49 3.93
N PRO A 15 9.34 -33.75 4.00
CA PRO A 15 10.13 -34.87 3.53
C PRO A 15 10.33 -34.77 2.01
N VAL A 16 11.59 -34.82 1.59
CA VAL A 16 11.99 -34.83 0.18
C VAL A 16 12.60 -36.18 -0.16
N SER A 17 12.37 -36.62 -1.39
CA SER A 17 13.09 -37.70 -2.05
C SER A 17 14.13 -37.09 -2.97
N ARG A 18 15.11 -37.90 -3.39
CA ARG A 18 16.08 -37.48 -4.40
C ARG A 18 15.57 -37.86 -5.78
N ASP A 19 15.48 -36.89 -6.68
CA ASP A 19 15.18 -37.16 -8.08
C ASP A 19 16.29 -38.05 -8.69
N PRO A 20 15.95 -39.17 -9.35
CA PRO A 20 16.94 -40.12 -9.82
C PRO A 20 17.83 -39.59 -10.96
N ASP A 21 17.36 -38.61 -11.73
CA ASP A 21 18.06 -38.11 -12.91
C ASP A 21 18.91 -36.86 -12.61
N SER A 22 18.32 -35.86 -11.94
CA SER A 22 18.99 -34.61 -11.56
C SER A 22 19.73 -34.70 -10.23
N GLY A 23 19.30 -35.60 -9.32
CA GLY A 23 19.82 -35.68 -7.97
C GLY A 23 19.30 -34.60 -7.02
N GLU A 24 18.38 -33.75 -7.46
CA GLU A 24 17.77 -32.65 -6.72
C GLU A 24 16.66 -33.11 -5.77
N PRO A 25 16.30 -32.34 -4.73
CA PRO A 25 15.22 -32.69 -3.82
C PRO A 25 13.84 -32.47 -4.46
N VAL A 26 13.03 -33.52 -4.48
CA VAL A 26 11.62 -33.51 -4.91
C VAL A 26 10.70 -33.90 -3.76
N PHE A 27 9.48 -33.40 -3.72
CA PHE A 27 8.52 -33.77 -2.66
C PHE A 27 8.24 -35.28 -2.67
N ALA A 28 8.48 -35.95 -1.53
CA ALA A 28 8.51 -37.42 -1.48
C ALA A 28 7.17 -38.11 -1.83
N ALA A 29 6.05 -37.41 -1.70
CA ALA A 29 4.70 -37.92 -1.98
C ALA A 29 4.08 -37.34 -3.27
N GLY A 30 4.82 -36.51 -4.01
CA GLY A 30 4.24 -35.57 -4.97
C GLY A 30 3.45 -34.45 -4.29
N LEU A 31 3.13 -33.39 -5.03
CA LEU A 31 2.16 -32.38 -4.59
C LEU A 31 0.77 -32.73 -5.13
N GLU A 32 -0.24 -32.62 -4.29
CA GLU A 32 -1.63 -32.66 -4.74
C GLU A 32 -1.93 -31.43 -5.62
N ALA A 33 -2.83 -31.58 -6.59
CA ALA A 33 -3.33 -30.45 -7.37
C ALA A 33 -3.95 -29.40 -6.44
N GLY A 34 -3.51 -28.14 -6.57
CA GLY A 34 -3.94 -27.05 -5.69
C GLY A 34 -3.23 -27.00 -4.33
N PHE A 35 -2.06 -27.64 -4.21
CA PHE A 35 -1.20 -27.45 -3.04
C PHE A 35 -0.85 -25.98 -2.84
N LYS A 36 -1.02 -25.51 -1.61
CA LYS A 36 -0.63 -24.17 -1.19
C LYS A 36 -0.16 -24.12 0.25
N LEU A 37 0.77 -23.22 0.51
CA LEU A 37 1.19 -22.84 1.85
C LEU A 37 0.45 -21.57 2.26
N ARG A 38 -0.19 -21.60 3.42
CA ARG A 38 -0.97 -20.48 3.95
C ARG A 38 -0.45 -20.08 5.32
N PHE A 39 -0.12 -18.79 5.48
CA PHE A 39 0.39 -18.24 6.74
C PHE A 39 -0.42 -17.02 7.17
N SER A 40 -1.03 -17.09 8.34
CA SER A 40 -1.75 -15.96 8.92
C SER A 40 -0.81 -15.02 9.65
N LEU A 41 -0.95 -13.72 9.42
CA LEU A 41 -0.14 -12.66 10.01
C LEU A 41 -0.91 -11.95 11.11
N ARG A 42 -0.22 -11.66 12.23
CA ARG A 42 -0.72 -10.81 13.31
C ARG A 42 0.33 -9.76 13.63
N LEU A 43 -0.12 -8.52 13.83
CA LEU A 43 0.76 -7.45 14.25
C LEU A 43 1.22 -7.69 15.69
N ARG A 44 2.53 -7.69 15.90
CA ARG A 44 3.12 -7.66 17.24
C ARG A 44 3.11 -6.25 17.82
N ASN A 45 3.37 -5.25 16.97
CA ASN A 45 3.28 -3.84 17.32
C ASN A 45 1.90 -3.31 16.87
N PRO A 46 0.99 -2.94 17.79
CA PRO A 46 -0.29 -2.37 17.40
C PRO A 46 -0.16 -1.04 16.64
N HIS A 47 0.95 -0.31 16.81
CA HIS A 47 1.24 0.96 16.13
C HIS A 47 1.79 0.80 14.71
N PHE A 48 1.87 -0.43 14.20
CA PHE A 48 2.39 -0.67 12.86
C PHE A 48 1.62 0.11 11.78
N LEU A 49 0.30 0.25 11.94
CA LEU A 49 -0.52 1.05 11.02
C LEU A 49 -0.25 2.55 11.12
N ASP A 50 0.04 3.03 12.33
CA ASP A 50 0.29 4.45 12.58
C ASP A 50 1.55 4.90 11.83
N ILE A 51 2.55 4.01 11.72
CA ILE A 51 3.85 4.30 11.08
C ILE A 51 3.92 3.91 9.60
N THR A 52 2.96 3.12 9.09
CA THR A 52 2.92 2.70 7.69
C THR A 52 1.87 3.50 6.92
N ASN A 53 2.01 3.61 5.61
CA ASN A 53 1.11 4.35 4.74
C ASN A 53 -0.25 3.66 4.51
N LEU A 54 -0.51 2.55 5.21
CA LEU A 54 -1.77 1.81 5.11
C LEU A 54 -2.94 2.63 5.68
N PRO A 55 -4.18 2.45 5.22
CA PRO A 55 -5.33 3.19 5.75
C PRO A 55 -5.51 3.01 7.28
N LEU A 56 -5.72 4.11 8.00
CA LEU A 56 -5.91 4.10 9.47
C LEU A 56 -7.27 3.53 9.90
N ASP A 57 -8.24 3.55 9.00
CA ASP A 57 -9.65 3.22 9.21
C ASP A 57 -10.02 1.78 8.82
N LYS A 58 -9.17 1.04 8.09
CA LYS A 58 -9.57 -0.19 7.36
C LYS A 58 -9.16 -1.56 7.92
N LEU A 59 -8.95 -1.74 9.22
CA LEU A 59 -8.76 -3.09 9.77
C LEU A 59 -10.04 -3.82 10.20
N GLN A 60 -11.21 -3.22 10.06
CA GLN A 60 -12.44 -3.93 10.46
C GLN A 60 -12.95 -4.80 9.31
N GLY A 61 -13.06 -6.10 9.56
CA GLY A 61 -13.74 -7.05 8.69
C GLY A 61 -12.96 -7.50 7.45
N GLY A 62 -11.66 -7.26 7.38
CA GLY A 62 -10.82 -7.69 6.25
C GLY A 62 -9.38 -8.01 6.63
N ILE A 63 -8.59 -8.38 5.63
CA ILE A 63 -7.19 -8.79 5.74
C ILE A 63 -6.39 -8.30 4.54
N TYR A 64 -5.10 -8.05 4.72
CA TYR A 64 -4.17 -7.95 3.58
C TYR A 64 -3.84 -9.35 3.05
N HIS A 65 -4.07 -9.61 1.77
CA HIS A 65 -3.73 -10.85 1.09
C HIS A 65 -2.47 -10.65 0.26
N PHE A 66 -1.48 -11.49 0.50
CA PHE A 66 -0.20 -11.50 -0.19
C PHE A 66 -0.02 -12.85 -0.86
N SER A 67 0.32 -12.87 -2.15
CA SER A 67 0.44 -14.12 -2.89
C SER A 67 1.51 -14.08 -3.97
N ASN A 68 2.10 -15.25 -4.24
CA ASN A 68 3.00 -15.41 -5.38
C ASN A 68 2.24 -15.52 -6.72
N ASN A 69 0.91 -15.41 -6.71
CA ASN A 69 0.06 -15.16 -7.88
C ASN A 69 -0.16 -13.66 -8.15
N ALA A 70 0.52 -12.76 -7.44
CA ALA A 70 0.33 -11.32 -7.60
C ALA A 70 0.89 -10.76 -8.93
N ASP A 71 1.70 -11.54 -9.65
CA ASP A 71 2.36 -11.17 -10.92
C ASP A 71 3.09 -9.81 -10.83
N ASN A 72 3.86 -9.63 -9.76
CA ASN A 72 4.47 -8.35 -9.41
C ASN A 72 6.00 -8.42 -9.39
N LEU A 73 6.59 -8.60 -10.58
CA LEU A 73 8.03 -8.77 -10.78
C LEU A 73 8.66 -7.42 -11.08
N GLU A 74 9.41 -6.88 -10.12
CA GLU A 74 10.13 -5.63 -10.28
C GLU A 74 11.64 -5.87 -10.11
N GLN A 75 12.42 -5.57 -11.15
CA GLN A 75 13.89 -5.61 -11.09
C GLN A 75 14.47 -6.93 -10.54
N ASN A 76 13.90 -8.06 -10.97
CA ASN A 76 14.28 -9.40 -10.53
C ASN A 76 13.95 -9.69 -9.04
N SER A 77 13.08 -8.89 -8.44
CA SER A 77 12.52 -9.10 -7.10
C SER A 77 11.07 -9.53 -7.19
N LEU A 78 10.71 -10.59 -6.44
CA LEU A 78 9.38 -11.18 -6.45
C LEU A 78 8.53 -10.55 -5.34
N HIS A 79 7.64 -9.62 -5.66
CA HIS A 79 6.74 -9.02 -4.66
C HIS A 79 5.46 -9.85 -4.50
N LEU A 80 5.01 -10.01 -3.26
CA LEU A 80 3.74 -10.71 -2.95
C LEU A 80 2.53 -9.78 -2.88
N SER A 81 2.75 -8.47 -2.85
CA SER A 81 1.70 -7.47 -3.03
C SER A 81 1.31 -7.37 -4.50
N HIS A 82 0.08 -6.98 -4.81
CA HIS A 82 -0.33 -6.65 -6.17
C HIS A 82 0.49 -5.48 -6.72
N SER A 83 0.68 -5.47 -8.04
CA SER A 83 1.27 -4.35 -8.75
C SER A 83 0.42 -3.10 -8.55
N LEU A 84 1.07 -1.98 -8.26
CA LEU A 84 0.40 -0.69 -8.15
C LEU A 84 -0.27 -0.32 -9.48
N GLN A 85 -1.49 0.21 -9.39
CA GLN A 85 -2.24 0.70 -10.53
C GLN A 85 -1.95 2.19 -10.76
N GLY A 86 -2.30 2.69 -11.94
CA GLY A 86 -2.30 4.14 -12.21
C GLY A 86 -3.50 4.85 -11.61
N PHE A 87 -3.54 6.16 -11.82
CA PHE A 87 -4.69 6.98 -11.44
C PHE A 87 -5.98 6.55 -12.14
N SER A 88 -7.09 6.60 -11.40
CA SER A 88 -8.45 6.36 -11.88
C SER A 88 -9.39 7.41 -11.28
N ASP A 89 -10.14 8.11 -12.13
CA ASP A 89 -11.15 9.08 -11.70
C ASP A 89 -12.38 8.42 -11.07
N ALA A 90 -12.58 7.12 -11.27
CA ALA A 90 -13.65 6.35 -10.61
C ALA A 90 -13.37 6.07 -9.13
N VAL A 91 -12.20 6.47 -8.64
CA VAL A 91 -11.68 6.07 -7.34
C VAL A 91 -11.50 7.27 -6.42
N GLN A 92 -12.03 7.17 -5.20
CA GLN A 92 -11.61 8.04 -4.10
C GLN A 92 -10.31 7.51 -3.48
N TYR A 93 -9.34 8.38 -3.27
CA TYR A 93 -8.06 8.04 -2.64
C TYR A 93 -8.02 8.59 -1.21
N GLN A 94 -7.49 7.79 -0.28
CA GLN A 94 -7.21 8.21 1.09
C GLN A 94 -5.74 8.62 1.24
N PRO A 95 -5.41 9.50 2.21
CA PRO A 95 -4.02 9.79 2.54
C PRO A 95 -3.20 8.51 2.78
N GLY A 96 -2.11 8.35 2.04
CA GLY A 96 -1.23 7.19 2.06
C GLY A 96 -1.49 6.16 0.96
N ASP A 97 -2.64 6.21 0.26
CA ASP A 97 -2.90 5.36 -0.91
C ASP A 97 -1.77 5.54 -1.93
N LEU A 98 -1.38 4.42 -2.56
CA LEU A 98 -0.25 4.34 -3.48
C LEU A 98 -0.75 4.12 -4.91
N LEU A 99 -0.06 4.74 -5.87
CA LEU A 99 -0.21 4.48 -7.30
C LEU A 99 1.11 4.68 -8.05
N ILE A 100 1.13 4.35 -9.32
CA ILE A 100 2.20 4.70 -10.27
C ILE A 100 1.75 5.83 -11.19
N ASP A 101 2.70 6.62 -11.66
CA ASP A 101 2.46 7.80 -12.50
C ASP A 101 1.92 7.44 -13.90
N ASP A 102 2.57 6.51 -14.61
CA ASP A 102 2.11 6.00 -15.90
C ASP A 102 2.10 4.46 -15.90
N PRO A 103 0.92 3.82 -16.01
CA PRO A 103 0.81 2.36 -16.11
C PRO A 103 1.56 1.72 -17.29
N LEU A 104 1.82 2.46 -18.36
CA LEU A 104 2.49 1.96 -19.56
C LEU A 104 4.01 2.09 -19.47
N ASP A 105 4.51 3.04 -18.68
CA ASP A 105 5.94 3.29 -18.48
C ASP A 105 6.20 3.88 -17.09
N PRO A 106 6.00 3.09 -16.01
CA PRO A 106 6.03 3.63 -14.66
C PRO A 106 7.45 4.08 -14.28
N GLN A 107 7.58 5.36 -13.92
CA GLN A 107 8.87 5.94 -13.53
C GLN A 107 8.96 6.14 -12.01
N GLN A 108 7.81 6.26 -11.34
CA GLN A 108 7.76 6.53 -9.92
C GLN A 108 6.49 6.05 -9.24
N ARG A 109 6.63 5.82 -7.94
CA ARG A 109 5.50 5.62 -7.04
C ARG A 109 5.06 6.95 -6.45
N LEU A 110 3.77 7.19 -6.51
CA LEU A 110 3.08 8.32 -5.93
C LEU A 110 2.29 7.87 -4.69
N SER A 111 2.14 8.78 -3.73
CA SER A 111 1.29 8.60 -2.56
C SER A 111 0.38 9.80 -2.40
N ALA A 112 -0.90 9.56 -2.12
CA ALA A 112 -1.85 10.62 -1.86
C ALA A 112 -1.49 11.30 -0.52
N PRO A 113 -1.13 12.60 -0.49
CA PRO A 113 -0.86 13.29 0.77
C PRO A 113 -2.17 13.64 1.51
N ASP A 114 -3.21 13.93 0.72
CA ASP A 114 -4.55 14.34 1.14
C ASP A 114 -5.60 13.38 0.55
N LYS A 115 -6.85 13.49 1.01
CA LYS A 115 -7.99 12.82 0.40
C LYS A 115 -8.24 13.42 -0.99
N ILE A 116 -8.37 12.56 -2.00
CA ILE A 116 -8.73 12.95 -3.37
C ILE A 116 -10.08 12.31 -3.70
N GLU A 117 -11.02 13.09 -4.22
CA GLU A 117 -12.39 12.63 -4.47
C GLU A 117 -12.49 11.91 -5.80
N ALA A 118 -13.45 10.99 -5.92
CA ALA A 118 -13.78 10.41 -7.21
C ALA A 118 -14.33 11.50 -8.15
N GLY A 119 -13.86 11.48 -9.40
CA GLY A 119 -14.18 12.46 -10.44
C GLY A 119 -13.16 13.59 -10.58
N ASP A 120 -12.19 13.70 -9.67
CA ASP A 120 -11.09 14.66 -9.79
C ASP A 120 -10.18 14.28 -10.97
N THR A 121 -9.56 15.28 -11.59
CA THR A 121 -8.58 15.07 -12.65
C THR A 121 -7.19 14.80 -12.07
N PHE A 122 -6.42 13.92 -12.69
CA PHE A 122 -5.04 13.70 -12.28
C PHE A 122 -4.19 14.96 -12.49
N ASP A 123 -3.66 15.49 -11.40
CA ASP A 123 -2.58 16.48 -11.38
C ASP A 123 -1.46 15.95 -10.49
N ILE A 124 -0.27 15.77 -11.05
CA ILE A 124 0.88 15.21 -10.33
C ILE A 124 1.32 16.09 -9.15
N GLU A 125 1.02 17.39 -9.18
CA GLU A 125 1.34 18.32 -8.10
C GLU A 125 0.54 18.02 -6.81
N ASP A 126 -0.61 17.37 -6.94
CA ASP A 126 -1.44 16.93 -5.79
C ASP A 126 -0.91 15.64 -5.14
N TRP A 127 0.13 15.01 -5.72
CA TRP A 127 0.67 13.73 -5.26
C TRP A 127 2.08 13.89 -4.69
N GLN A 128 2.38 13.10 -3.66
CA GLN A 128 3.72 13.04 -3.10
C GLN A 128 4.53 11.93 -3.78
N THR A 129 5.70 12.27 -4.34
CA THR A 129 6.70 11.28 -4.74
C THR A 129 7.37 10.71 -3.49
N SER A 130 7.57 9.39 -3.46
CA SER A 130 8.21 8.72 -2.32
C SER A 130 9.37 7.83 -2.76
N PRO A 131 10.62 8.16 -2.38
CA PRO A 131 11.06 9.43 -1.76
C PRO A 131 10.74 10.70 -2.57
N PRO A 132 10.77 11.90 -1.94
CA PRO A 132 10.54 13.16 -2.65
C PRO A 132 11.72 13.43 -3.59
N TYR A 133 11.56 13.11 -4.87
CA TYR A 133 12.57 13.32 -5.89
C TYR A 133 12.22 14.50 -6.79
N LYS A 134 13.23 15.20 -7.29
CA LYS A 134 13.05 16.09 -8.45
C LYS A 134 13.08 15.25 -9.72
N ILE A 135 12.13 15.45 -10.62
CA ILE A 135 12.00 14.67 -11.87
C ILE A 135 12.55 15.50 -13.02
N TYR A 136 13.44 14.91 -13.82
CA TYR A 136 13.89 15.51 -15.08
C TYR A 136 13.84 14.47 -16.20
N GLU A 137 12.69 14.39 -16.88
CA GLU A 137 12.41 13.37 -17.90
C GLU A 137 13.17 13.63 -19.21
N SER A 138 13.30 14.88 -19.63
CA SER A 138 14.12 15.24 -20.78
C SER A 138 14.33 16.76 -20.86
N GLY A 139 15.46 17.23 -20.34
CA GLY A 139 15.82 18.66 -20.42
C GLY A 139 17.09 18.99 -19.66
N PRO A 140 17.71 20.16 -19.95
CA PRO A 140 18.75 20.67 -19.08
C PRO A 140 18.15 20.93 -17.69
N ILE A 141 18.82 20.46 -16.65
CA ILE A 141 18.49 20.79 -15.27
C ILE A 141 18.63 22.32 -15.13
N PRO A 142 17.59 23.04 -14.70
CA PRO A 142 17.68 24.48 -14.53
C PRO A 142 18.76 24.84 -13.52
N ALA A 143 19.53 25.89 -13.82
CA ALA A 143 20.57 26.35 -12.92
C ALA A 143 19.93 26.90 -11.62
N GLY A 144 20.48 26.51 -10.48
CA GLY A 144 20.04 26.87 -9.14
C GLY A 144 19.01 25.90 -8.54
N GLU A 145 18.59 24.85 -9.27
CA GLU A 145 17.51 23.97 -8.83
C GLU A 145 17.97 22.68 -8.17
N VAL A 146 19.24 22.28 -8.27
CA VAL A 146 19.71 21.01 -7.66
C VAL A 146 20.95 21.29 -6.83
N ALA A 147 20.84 21.03 -5.53
CA ALA A 147 21.94 21.14 -4.58
C ALA A 147 22.67 19.80 -4.42
N THR A 148 23.89 19.85 -3.89
CA THR A 148 24.63 18.66 -3.47
C THR A 148 23.79 17.84 -2.47
N GLY A 149 23.65 16.53 -2.72
CA GLY A 149 22.83 15.62 -1.92
C GLY A 149 21.36 15.51 -2.36
N ASP A 150 20.89 16.38 -3.25
CA ASP A 150 19.55 16.24 -3.83
C ASP A 150 19.45 14.94 -4.64
N HIS A 151 18.29 14.29 -4.57
CA HIS A 151 18.01 13.08 -5.33
C HIS A 151 17.10 13.38 -6.52
N VAL A 152 17.48 12.85 -7.68
CA VAL A 152 16.83 13.07 -8.97
C VAL A 152 16.49 11.74 -9.64
N ILE A 153 15.30 11.63 -10.23
CA ILE A 153 14.97 10.50 -11.12
C ILE A 153 15.28 10.88 -12.57
N HIS A 154 16.01 10.00 -13.26
CA HIS A 154 16.25 10.06 -14.70
C HIS A 154 16.30 8.65 -15.30
N ASN A 155 15.47 8.38 -16.32
CA ASN A 155 15.33 7.07 -16.97
C ASN A 155 15.19 5.92 -15.96
N GLY A 156 14.22 6.00 -15.06
CA GLY A 156 13.94 4.97 -14.06
C GLY A 156 15.06 4.69 -13.05
N SER A 157 16.03 5.59 -12.90
CA SER A 157 17.10 5.49 -11.91
C SER A 157 17.18 6.75 -11.06
N VAL A 158 17.41 6.57 -9.77
CA VAL A 158 17.69 7.62 -8.81
C VAL A 158 19.19 7.95 -8.82
N TYR A 159 19.49 9.23 -8.93
CA TYR A 159 20.83 9.78 -8.83
C TYR A 159 20.90 10.78 -7.69
N GLU A 160 21.96 10.71 -6.89
CA GLU A 160 22.29 11.73 -5.90
C GLU A 160 23.27 12.73 -6.52
N SER A 161 22.95 14.02 -6.46
CA SER A 161 23.85 15.06 -6.90
C SER A 161 25.08 15.14 -6.01
N GLN A 162 26.26 15.17 -6.60
CA GLN A 162 27.54 15.27 -5.90
C GLN A 162 28.05 16.71 -5.78
N ILE A 163 27.40 17.65 -6.49
CA ILE A 163 27.75 19.07 -6.51
C ILE A 163 26.49 19.93 -6.57
N ASP A 164 26.63 21.22 -6.33
CA ASP A 164 25.58 22.20 -6.65
C ASP A 164 25.56 22.44 -8.16
N ASP A 165 24.38 22.56 -8.73
CA ASP A 165 24.15 22.78 -10.17
C ASP A 165 24.85 21.76 -11.09
N PRO A 166 24.58 20.45 -10.89
CA PRO A 166 25.16 19.41 -11.73
C PRO A 166 24.70 19.55 -13.20
N SER A 167 25.63 19.35 -14.13
CA SER A 167 25.29 19.18 -15.55
C SER A 167 24.23 18.09 -15.78
N GLY A 168 23.36 18.24 -16.77
CA GLY A 168 22.37 17.23 -17.19
C GLY A 168 22.95 15.92 -17.78
N ASN A 169 24.27 15.68 -17.70
CA ASN A 169 24.89 14.41 -18.06
C ASN A 169 24.95 13.46 -16.84
N PHE A 170 23.91 12.64 -16.67
CA PHE A 170 23.80 11.65 -15.58
C PHE A 170 24.85 10.52 -15.61
N SER A 171 25.65 10.42 -16.68
CA SER A 171 26.78 9.48 -16.75
C SER A 171 28.07 10.05 -16.13
N ASN A 172 28.09 11.31 -15.69
CA ASN A 172 29.28 11.92 -15.09
C ASN A 172 29.35 11.63 -13.58
N PRO A 173 30.24 10.73 -13.12
CA PRO A 173 30.32 10.36 -11.70
C PRO A 173 30.81 11.49 -10.80
N ALA A 174 31.41 12.55 -11.35
CA ALA A 174 31.79 13.73 -10.58
C ALA A 174 30.58 14.60 -10.21
N HIS A 175 29.46 14.43 -10.90
CA HIS A 175 28.23 15.19 -10.68
C HIS A 175 27.11 14.31 -10.12
N TRP A 176 27.10 13.02 -10.45
CA TRP A 176 26.00 12.11 -10.14
C TRP A 176 26.50 10.79 -9.60
N LEU A 177 25.98 10.39 -8.46
CA LEU A 177 26.10 9.04 -7.95
C LEU A 177 24.79 8.30 -8.23
N ARG A 178 24.81 7.31 -9.14
CA ARG A 178 23.65 6.43 -9.34
C ARG A 178 23.45 5.61 -8.08
N GLN A 179 22.29 5.72 -7.46
CA GLN A 179 21.97 5.08 -6.19
C GLN A 179 21.27 3.74 -6.42
N TYR A 180 20.00 3.80 -6.83
CA TYR A 180 19.13 2.65 -7.06
C TYR A 180 18.03 3.04 -8.04
N SER A 181 17.21 2.11 -8.49
CA SER A 181 15.96 2.45 -9.17
C SER A 181 14.83 2.56 -8.16
N PRO A 182 13.92 3.54 -8.30
CA PRO A 182 12.86 3.72 -7.33
C PRO A 182 12.05 2.43 -7.23
N LEU A 183 11.76 1.99 -6.00
CA LEU A 183 10.83 0.89 -5.79
C LEU A 183 9.45 1.37 -6.23
N LEU A 184 8.89 0.79 -7.28
CA LEU A 184 7.54 1.07 -7.75
C LEU A 184 6.51 0.16 -7.06
N GLN A 185 6.95 -0.70 -6.15
CA GLN A 185 6.09 -1.59 -5.38
C GLN A 185 5.87 -1.15 -3.93
N GLY A 186 4.76 -1.59 -3.36
CA GLY A 186 4.41 -1.40 -1.96
C GLY A 186 3.03 -1.98 -1.68
N VAL A 187 2.79 -2.37 -0.42
CA VAL A 187 1.46 -2.80 0.00
C VAL A 187 0.49 -1.65 -0.15
N SER A 188 -0.58 -1.88 -0.88
CA SER A 188 -1.61 -0.91 -1.19
C SER A 188 -2.97 -1.39 -0.70
N ARG A 189 -4.00 -0.59 -0.96
CA ARG A 189 -5.39 -0.96 -0.71
C ARG A 189 -5.84 -2.16 -1.55
N ASP A 190 -5.22 -2.41 -2.70
CA ASP A 190 -5.60 -3.50 -3.60
C ASP A 190 -5.17 -4.86 -3.04
N ASP A 191 -4.27 -4.87 -2.06
CA ASP A 191 -3.93 -6.04 -1.25
C ASP A 191 -4.98 -6.33 -0.18
N TRP A 192 -5.84 -5.37 0.17
CA TRP A 192 -6.85 -5.57 1.20
C TRP A 192 -8.10 -6.24 0.64
N LEU A 193 -8.58 -7.28 1.32
CA LEU A 193 -9.81 -7.99 0.99
C LEU A 193 -10.73 -8.06 2.22
N PRO A 194 -12.04 -7.83 2.05
CA PRO A 194 -13.03 -8.24 3.03
C PRO A 194 -12.90 -9.74 3.33
N LEU A 195 -13.01 -10.10 4.61
CA LEU A 195 -12.94 -11.48 5.09
C LEU A 195 -14.33 -11.91 5.53
N TYR A 196 -14.95 -12.79 4.75
CA TYR A 196 -16.30 -13.27 5.03
C TYR A 196 -16.29 -14.72 5.56
N PRO A 197 -17.18 -15.05 6.51
CA PRO A 197 -17.55 -16.44 6.80
C PRO A 197 -18.46 -16.99 5.70
N ASN A 198 -18.83 -18.27 5.81
CA ASN A 198 -19.74 -18.91 4.85
C ASN A 198 -21.15 -18.31 4.84
N HIS A 199 -21.58 -17.69 5.94
CA HIS A 199 -22.88 -17.03 6.02
C HIS A 199 -22.69 -15.59 6.46
N PHE A 200 -23.03 -14.64 5.60
CA PHE A 200 -22.87 -13.22 5.87
C PHE A 200 -23.96 -12.43 5.17
N SER A 201 -24.02 -11.14 5.47
CA SER A 201 -24.96 -10.23 4.84
C SER A 201 -24.23 -9.11 4.12
N ILE A 202 -24.82 -8.66 3.01
CA ILE A 202 -24.33 -7.52 2.23
C ILE A 202 -25.38 -6.43 2.26
N ALA A 203 -25.02 -5.25 2.77
CA ALA A 203 -25.85 -4.06 2.66
C ALA A 203 -25.87 -3.56 1.20
N LEU A 204 -27.05 -3.16 0.74
CA LEU A 204 -27.28 -2.61 -0.58
C LEU A 204 -27.39 -1.09 -0.49
N ASP A 205 -26.59 -0.38 -1.28
CA ASP A 205 -26.63 1.09 -1.34
C ASP A 205 -27.95 1.59 -1.94
N ASN A 206 -28.53 0.81 -2.85
CA ASN A 206 -29.83 1.06 -3.45
C ASN A 206 -30.76 -0.14 -3.21
N PRO A 207 -31.85 0.03 -2.45
CA PRO A 207 -32.78 -1.05 -2.14
C PRO A 207 -33.33 -1.70 -3.42
N GLN A 208 -33.41 -3.03 -3.46
CA GLN A 208 -33.90 -3.78 -4.62
C GLN A 208 -35.02 -4.74 -4.25
N HIS A 209 -36.05 -4.85 -5.09
CA HIS A 209 -37.06 -5.92 -5.01
C HIS A 209 -36.56 -7.25 -5.55
N TYR A 210 -35.74 -7.18 -6.61
CA TYR A 210 -35.21 -8.33 -7.31
C TYR A 210 -33.73 -8.12 -7.57
N LEU A 211 -32.92 -9.13 -7.27
CA LEU A 211 -31.53 -9.20 -7.71
C LEU A 211 -31.08 -10.64 -7.90
N LYS A 212 -30.05 -10.80 -8.71
CA LYS A 212 -29.27 -12.03 -8.76
C LYS A 212 -27.87 -11.78 -8.21
N LEU A 213 -27.45 -12.62 -7.30
CA LEU A 213 -26.09 -12.69 -6.82
C LEU A 213 -25.35 -13.78 -7.58
N ARG A 214 -24.15 -13.48 -8.08
CA ARG A 214 -23.26 -14.47 -8.69
C ARG A 214 -21.90 -14.45 -8.00
N VAL A 215 -21.36 -15.63 -7.75
CA VAL A 215 -20.00 -15.82 -7.24
C VAL A 215 -19.16 -16.56 -8.26
N PHE A 216 -17.96 -16.08 -8.48
CA PHE A 216 -16.97 -16.61 -9.40
C PHE A 216 -15.68 -16.94 -8.66
N ASP A 217 -14.94 -17.94 -9.15
CA ASP A 217 -13.52 -18.06 -8.81
C ASP A 217 -12.67 -17.03 -9.58
N LEU A 218 -11.35 -17.12 -9.37
CA LEU A 218 -10.37 -16.25 -10.01
C LEU A 218 -10.23 -16.50 -11.52
N ASP A 219 -10.59 -17.69 -12.01
CA ASP A 219 -10.62 -18.03 -13.43
C ASP A 219 -11.92 -17.56 -14.12
N ALA A 220 -12.71 -16.75 -13.42
CA ALA A 220 -14.01 -16.24 -13.84
C ALA A 220 -15.06 -17.34 -14.11
N GLN A 221 -14.85 -18.55 -13.60
CA GLN A 221 -15.86 -19.60 -13.63
C GLN A 221 -16.93 -19.30 -12.57
N MET A 222 -18.20 -19.31 -13.00
CA MET A 222 -19.33 -19.15 -12.10
C MET A 222 -19.47 -20.39 -11.21
N LEU A 223 -19.47 -20.19 -9.90
CA LEU A 223 -19.61 -21.23 -8.89
C LEU A 223 -20.99 -21.26 -8.25
N LEU A 224 -21.64 -20.10 -8.14
CA LEU A 224 -22.94 -19.93 -7.51
C LEU A 224 -23.75 -18.84 -8.23
N GLU A 225 -25.05 -19.07 -8.38
CA GLU A 225 -26.05 -18.03 -8.68
C GLU A 225 -27.21 -18.17 -7.69
N GLU A 226 -27.55 -17.10 -7.00
CA GLU A 226 -28.72 -17.01 -6.13
C GLU A 226 -29.65 -15.90 -6.61
N THR A 227 -30.95 -16.11 -6.49
CA THR A 227 -31.97 -15.11 -6.83
C THR A 227 -32.66 -14.68 -5.54
N CYS A 228 -32.63 -13.37 -5.28
CA CYS A 228 -33.38 -12.75 -4.20
C CYS A 228 -34.57 -12.02 -4.82
N ASP A 229 -35.78 -12.50 -4.56
CA ASP A 229 -37.04 -11.92 -5.04
C ASP A 229 -37.95 -11.70 -3.82
N GLY A 230 -38.14 -10.43 -3.46
CA GLY A 230 -38.86 -10.02 -2.25
C GLY A 230 -40.11 -9.21 -2.57
N GLU A 231 -41.16 -9.40 -1.77
CA GLU A 231 -42.39 -8.59 -1.86
C GLU A 231 -42.14 -7.09 -1.55
N SER A 232 -41.04 -6.76 -0.86
CA SER A 232 -40.59 -5.40 -0.55
C SER A 232 -39.14 -5.20 -0.96
N GLU A 233 -38.73 -3.95 -1.12
CA GLU A 233 -37.33 -3.59 -1.33
C GLU A 233 -36.48 -4.10 -0.16
N GLN A 234 -35.34 -4.71 -0.49
CA GLN A 234 -34.36 -5.21 0.47
C GLN A 234 -33.21 -4.22 0.55
N ASN A 235 -32.80 -3.89 1.77
CA ASN A 235 -31.60 -3.08 2.04
C ASN A 235 -30.37 -3.95 2.32
N GLU A 236 -30.57 -5.26 2.46
CA GLU A 236 -29.57 -6.23 2.86
C GLU A 236 -29.92 -7.58 2.27
N ILE A 237 -28.92 -8.32 1.81
CA ILE A 237 -29.06 -9.71 1.34
C ILE A 237 -28.24 -10.65 2.19
N SER A 238 -28.83 -11.79 2.54
CA SER A 238 -28.11 -12.91 3.15
C SER A 238 -27.46 -13.77 2.07
N VAL A 239 -26.19 -14.11 2.25
CA VAL A 239 -25.39 -14.91 1.33
C VAL A 239 -24.97 -16.20 2.03
N ASP A 240 -25.16 -17.35 1.37
CA ASP A 240 -24.74 -18.67 1.85
C ASP A 240 -23.74 -19.33 0.89
N LEU A 241 -22.49 -19.45 1.35
CA LEU A 241 -21.38 -20.05 0.62
C LEU A 241 -20.86 -21.34 1.29
N ALA A 242 -21.68 -22.04 2.09
CA ALA A 242 -21.25 -23.20 2.87
C ALA A 242 -20.64 -24.36 2.04
N GLY A 243 -20.88 -24.39 0.72
CA GLY A 243 -20.30 -25.37 -0.21
C GLY A 243 -18.94 -24.99 -0.81
N LEU A 244 -18.48 -23.75 -0.62
CA LEU A 244 -17.24 -23.26 -1.21
C LEU A 244 -16.05 -23.46 -0.26
N LYS A 245 -14.86 -23.69 -0.83
CA LYS A 245 -13.62 -23.85 -0.06
C LYS A 245 -13.07 -22.49 0.37
N SER A 246 -12.23 -22.44 1.40
CA SER A 246 -11.59 -21.17 1.77
C SER A 246 -10.66 -20.66 0.67
N GLY A 247 -10.79 -19.41 0.27
CA GLY A 247 -10.01 -18.79 -0.79
C GLY A 247 -10.57 -17.45 -1.25
N ARG A 248 -9.98 -16.92 -2.33
CA ARG A 248 -10.42 -15.68 -2.97
C ARG A 248 -11.56 -15.95 -3.95
N TYR A 249 -12.53 -15.06 -3.94
CA TYR A 249 -13.69 -15.11 -4.82
C TYR A 249 -14.04 -13.70 -5.29
N ARG A 250 -14.81 -13.67 -6.38
CA ARG A 250 -15.42 -12.46 -6.91
C ARG A 250 -16.94 -12.59 -6.83
N LEU A 251 -17.60 -11.56 -6.32
CA LEU A 251 -19.05 -11.46 -6.25
C LEU A 251 -19.53 -10.30 -7.13
N GLN A 252 -20.65 -10.50 -7.83
CA GLN A 252 -21.31 -9.47 -8.63
C GLN A 252 -22.82 -9.56 -8.44
N LEU A 253 -23.47 -8.41 -8.26
CA LEU A 253 -24.94 -8.32 -8.23
C LEU A 253 -25.49 -7.90 -9.59
N PHE A 254 -26.65 -8.42 -9.95
CA PHE A 254 -27.36 -8.15 -11.20
C PHE A 254 -28.80 -7.75 -10.93
N GLY A 255 -29.30 -6.78 -11.68
CA GLY A 255 -30.70 -6.35 -11.64
C GLY A 255 -31.65 -7.28 -12.37
N ALA A 256 -32.95 -6.93 -12.35
CA ALA A 256 -34.00 -7.68 -13.05
C ALA A 256 -33.85 -7.67 -14.59
N ASP A 257 -33.15 -6.67 -15.12
CA ASP A 257 -32.79 -6.57 -16.54
C ASP A 257 -31.62 -7.50 -16.94
N GLY A 258 -31.00 -8.16 -15.96
CA GLY A 258 -29.86 -9.05 -16.16
C GLY A 258 -28.53 -8.31 -16.34
N LEU A 259 -28.49 -6.99 -16.14
CA LEU A 259 -27.27 -6.20 -16.17
C LEU A 259 -26.62 -6.13 -14.78
N PRO A 260 -25.28 -6.07 -14.71
CA PRO A 260 -24.58 -5.89 -13.44
C PRO A 260 -24.96 -4.54 -12.82
N LEU A 261 -25.25 -4.52 -11.53
CA LEU A 261 -25.46 -3.28 -10.79
C LEU A 261 -24.12 -2.54 -10.69
N ALA A 262 -24.13 -1.23 -10.92
CA ALA A 262 -22.95 -0.38 -10.79
C ALA A 262 -22.31 -0.54 -9.40
N ASP A 263 -20.97 -0.58 -9.36
CA ASP A 263 -20.15 -0.67 -8.14
C ASP A 263 -20.47 -1.85 -7.21
N SER A 264 -21.14 -2.88 -7.73
CA SER A 264 -21.48 -4.08 -6.96
C SER A 264 -20.48 -5.23 -7.12
N GLU A 265 -19.45 -5.06 -7.96
CA GLU A 265 -18.35 -6.02 -8.05
C GLU A 265 -17.51 -5.96 -6.79
N ARG A 266 -17.25 -7.11 -6.17
CA ARG A 266 -16.46 -7.21 -4.94
C ARG A 266 -15.56 -8.42 -4.98
N PHE A 267 -14.28 -8.21 -4.74
CA PHE A 267 -13.36 -9.29 -4.40
C PHE A 267 -13.36 -9.49 -2.90
N PHE A 268 -13.33 -10.72 -2.45
CA PHE A 268 -13.31 -11.05 -1.03
C PHE A 268 -12.56 -12.36 -0.78
N TYR A 269 -12.21 -12.55 0.48
CA TYR A 269 -11.64 -13.79 0.97
C TYR A 269 -12.69 -14.54 1.81
N LEU A 270 -12.98 -15.77 1.45
CA LEU A 270 -13.88 -16.65 2.20
C LEU A 270 -13.06 -17.54 3.13
N ASP A 271 -13.29 -17.45 4.43
CA ASP A 271 -12.74 -18.41 5.39
C ASP A 271 -13.48 -18.32 6.73
N SER A 272 -14.30 -19.33 7.02
CA SER A 272 -15.11 -19.34 8.25
C SER A 272 -14.29 -19.48 9.53
N ASP A 273 -13.09 -20.06 9.46
CA ASP A 273 -12.23 -20.23 10.64
C ASP A 273 -11.45 -18.95 10.95
N LEU A 274 -11.18 -18.13 9.92
CA LEU A 274 -10.50 -16.85 10.07
C LEU A 274 -11.49 -15.68 10.26
N ALA A 275 -12.73 -15.80 9.79
CA ALA A 275 -13.73 -14.75 9.95
C ALA A 275 -13.94 -14.39 11.43
N GLY A 276 -13.88 -13.09 11.73
CA GLY A 276 -13.96 -12.57 13.11
C GLY A 276 -12.65 -12.66 13.91
N SER A 277 -11.58 -13.23 13.34
CA SER A 277 -10.25 -13.15 13.94
C SER A 277 -9.60 -11.79 13.69
N ARG A 278 -8.74 -11.35 14.62
CA ARG A 278 -7.95 -10.11 14.48
C ARG A 278 -6.64 -10.39 13.73
N LEU A 279 -6.76 -10.80 12.48
CA LEU A 279 -5.60 -10.97 11.60
C LEU A 279 -5.27 -9.64 10.91
N PHE A 280 -3.98 -9.47 10.64
CA PHE A 280 -3.50 -8.37 9.82
C PHE A 280 -3.51 -8.76 8.35
N GLY A 281 -3.05 -9.98 8.05
CA GLY A 281 -2.97 -10.44 6.68
C GLY A 281 -2.79 -11.94 6.56
N LEU A 282 -2.70 -12.39 5.32
CA LEU A 282 -2.52 -13.76 4.91
C LEU A 282 -1.48 -13.82 3.80
N ILE A 283 -0.51 -14.70 3.94
CA ILE A 283 0.41 -15.05 2.85
C ILE A 283 -0.04 -16.40 2.28
N GLU A 284 -0.34 -16.45 0.98
CA GLU A 284 -0.64 -17.69 0.26
C GLU A 284 0.38 -17.91 -0.86
N LEU A 285 1.18 -18.97 -0.71
CA LEU A 285 2.13 -19.41 -1.72
C LEU A 285 1.62 -20.66 -2.41
N GLU A 286 1.27 -20.54 -3.68
CA GLU A 286 0.76 -21.62 -4.51
C GLU A 286 1.91 -22.27 -5.31
N ALA A 287 1.73 -23.53 -5.68
CA ALA A 287 2.61 -24.19 -6.64
C ALA A 287 2.21 -23.75 -8.06
N THR A 288 2.66 -22.58 -8.47
CA THR A 288 2.31 -21.92 -9.75
C THR A 288 3.28 -22.33 -10.86
N ALA A 289 2.92 -22.07 -12.12
CA ALA A 289 3.92 -21.91 -13.17
C ALA A 289 4.60 -20.53 -13.01
N ASP A 290 5.71 -20.29 -13.68
CA ASP A 290 6.40 -18.98 -13.81
C ASP A 290 7.46 -18.63 -12.74
N ASP A 291 8.05 -17.43 -12.81
CA ASP A 291 9.22 -17.01 -12.01
C ASP A 291 8.94 -16.98 -10.50
N TYR A 292 7.67 -16.99 -10.11
CA TYR A 292 7.15 -17.05 -8.75
C TYR A 292 7.00 -18.45 -8.17
N ARG A 293 7.38 -19.47 -8.93
CA ARG A 293 7.10 -20.85 -8.55
C ARG A 293 8.01 -21.32 -7.43
N LEU A 294 7.39 -21.90 -6.40
CA LEU A 294 8.10 -22.68 -5.39
C LEU A 294 8.68 -23.97 -5.97
N LEU A 295 8.05 -24.52 -7.01
CA LEU A 295 8.49 -25.75 -7.68
C LEU A 295 8.60 -25.53 -9.19
N ASP A 296 9.59 -26.12 -9.85
CA ASP A 296 9.60 -26.15 -11.31
C ASP A 296 8.61 -27.17 -11.90
N GLY A 297 8.60 -27.28 -13.24
CA GLY A 297 7.71 -28.19 -13.97
C GLY A 297 7.95 -29.67 -13.67
N ASP A 298 9.12 -30.02 -13.14
CA ASP A 298 9.48 -31.38 -12.73
C ASP A 298 9.24 -31.60 -11.22
N GLY A 299 8.71 -30.57 -10.51
CA GLY A 299 8.41 -30.63 -9.09
C GLY A 299 9.64 -30.43 -8.19
N VAL A 300 10.74 -29.92 -8.73
CA VAL A 300 11.97 -29.60 -7.98
C VAL A 300 11.81 -28.28 -7.24
N LEU A 301 12.15 -28.30 -5.95
CA LEU A 301 12.06 -27.12 -5.08
C LEU A 301 13.01 -26.01 -5.56
N GLN A 302 12.44 -24.86 -5.88
CA GLN A 302 13.15 -23.63 -6.16
C GLN A 302 13.44 -22.88 -4.85
N SER A 303 14.36 -21.91 -4.90
CA SER A 303 14.69 -21.04 -3.75
C SER A 303 14.35 -19.57 -4.04
N PRO A 304 13.07 -19.23 -4.34
CA PRO A 304 12.69 -17.85 -4.57
C PRO A 304 12.72 -17.04 -3.27
N GLU A 305 13.15 -15.79 -3.38
CA GLU A 305 13.04 -14.79 -2.31
C GLU A 305 11.87 -13.86 -2.60
N TYR A 306 10.91 -13.81 -1.70
CA TYR A 306 9.72 -12.98 -1.83
C TYR A 306 9.77 -11.77 -0.91
N LEU A 307 9.27 -10.63 -1.40
CA LEU A 307 9.26 -9.36 -0.67
C LEU A 307 7.83 -8.87 -0.42
N ILE A 308 7.63 -8.26 0.75
CA ILE A 308 6.45 -7.46 1.08
C ILE A 308 6.97 -6.13 1.61
N ASN A 309 6.68 -5.05 0.89
CA ASN A 309 7.20 -3.72 1.19
C ASN A 309 6.11 -2.84 1.80
N PHE A 310 6.30 -2.40 3.04
CA PHE A 310 5.43 -1.40 3.66
C PHE A 310 6.12 -0.04 3.62
N ILE A 311 5.41 0.98 3.14
CA ILE A 311 5.96 2.33 3.03
C ILE A 311 5.72 3.06 4.34
N ASN A 312 6.70 3.86 4.76
CA ASN A 312 6.53 4.71 5.94
C ASN A 312 5.48 5.80 5.65
N ARG A 313 4.62 6.05 6.64
CA ARG A 313 3.63 7.12 6.54
C ARG A 313 4.30 8.48 6.43
N ALA A 314 3.74 9.34 5.57
CA ALA A 314 3.95 10.77 5.61
C ALA A 314 2.76 11.46 6.28
N THR A 315 3.04 12.48 7.09
CA THR A 315 2.02 13.23 7.85
C THR A 315 2.33 14.71 7.85
N TYR A 316 1.31 15.55 7.99
CA TYR A 316 1.50 16.96 8.30
C TYR A 316 1.94 17.09 9.75
N TRP A 317 3.11 17.67 9.99
CA TRP A 317 3.64 17.82 11.34
C TRP A 317 3.08 19.10 11.94
N ARG A 318 2.30 18.95 13.02
CA ARG A 318 1.65 20.06 13.74
C ARG A 318 2.35 20.29 15.06
N TYR A 319 3.22 21.29 15.10
CA TYR A 319 3.95 21.70 16.29
C TYR A 319 3.07 22.54 17.19
N GLN A 320 2.90 22.12 18.43
CA GLN A 320 2.11 22.81 19.43
C GLN A 320 3.04 23.48 20.45
N PHE A 321 2.99 24.82 20.48
CA PHE A 321 3.79 25.63 21.39
C PHE A 321 3.02 25.89 22.70
N PRO A 322 3.71 25.89 23.85
CA PRO A 322 3.08 26.11 25.15
C PRO A 322 2.63 27.56 25.36
N GLN A 323 3.07 28.49 24.49
CA GLN A 323 2.70 29.90 24.48
C GLN A 323 2.33 30.31 23.05
N PRO A 324 1.50 31.35 22.86
CA PRO A 324 1.25 31.91 21.54
C PRO A 324 2.57 32.27 20.85
N LEU A 325 2.62 32.03 19.55
CA LEU A 325 3.73 32.43 18.70
C LEU A 325 3.84 33.96 18.77
N SER A 326 5.04 34.45 19.07
CA SER A 326 5.35 35.89 19.01
C SER A 326 5.48 36.33 17.56
N ASP A 327 5.24 37.62 17.29
CA ASP A 327 5.42 38.23 15.96
C ASP A 327 6.85 38.01 15.39
N ASP A 328 7.84 37.78 16.26
CA ASP A 328 9.24 37.48 15.91
C ASP A 328 9.47 36.06 15.33
N LEU A 329 8.42 35.24 15.33
CA LEU A 329 8.43 33.83 14.94
C LEU A 329 7.70 33.69 13.60
N ILE A 330 8.18 34.45 12.61
CA ILE A 330 7.66 34.39 11.25
C ILE A 330 8.27 33.15 10.60
N ALA A 331 7.50 32.06 10.51
CA ALA A 331 7.79 31.06 9.49
C ALA A 331 7.77 31.79 8.15
N THR A 332 8.94 32.02 7.56
CA THR A 332 9.00 32.62 6.24
C THR A 332 8.49 31.59 5.25
N SER A 333 7.85 32.02 4.16
CA SER A 333 7.28 31.10 3.16
C SER A 333 8.28 30.11 2.55
N GLY A 334 9.59 30.32 2.77
CA GLY A 334 10.66 29.38 2.37
C GLY A 334 10.95 28.27 3.39
N ASP A 335 10.42 28.32 4.61
CA ASP A 335 10.72 27.36 5.68
C ASP A 335 9.85 26.09 5.61
N GLY A 336 8.91 26.01 4.65
CA GLY A 336 8.00 24.88 4.50
C GLY A 336 7.06 24.69 5.70
N LEU A 337 6.80 25.76 6.45
CA LEU A 337 5.92 25.83 7.61
C LEU A 337 4.87 26.91 7.42
N THR A 338 3.67 26.67 7.94
CA THR A 338 2.53 27.60 7.92
C THR A 338 2.00 27.78 9.35
N VAL A 339 1.54 28.98 9.65
CA VAL A 339 0.90 29.27 10.94
C VAL A 339 -0.56 28.84 10.86
N GLU A 340 -1.02 28.00 11.80
CA GLU A 340 -2.43 27.64 11.85
C GLU A 340 -3.29 28.86 12.21
N ALA A 341 -4.33 29.13 11.43
CA ALA A 341 -5.16 30.31 11.60
C ALA A 341 -5.91 30.28 12.94
N GLY A 342 -5.82 31.38 13.71
CA GLY A 342 -6.50 31.53 14.98
C GLY A 342 -6.28 32.92 15.60
N ALA A 343 -7.09 33.29 16.59
CA ALA A 343 -6.98 34.59 17.27
C ALA A 343 -5.67 34.76 18.05
N THR A 344 -5.04 33.65 18.46
CA THR A 344 -3.73 33.58 19.12
C THR A 344 -3.01 32.34 18.60
N PRO A 345 -2.29 32.42 17.47
CA PRO A 345 -1.70 31.25 16.86
C PRO A 345 -0.64 30.66 17.80
N SER A 346 -0.80 29.40 18.17
CA SER A 346 0.17 28.65 18.99
C SER A 346 0.71 27.42 18.26
N ARG A 347 0.46 27.33 16.95
CA ARG A 347 0.70 26.12 16.16
C ARG A 347 1.34 26.44 14.82
N LEU A 348 2.34 25.62 14.46
CA LEU A 348 2.97 25.59 13.14
C LEU A 348 2.70 24.24 12.48
N ILE A 349 2.37 24.25 11.19
CA ILE A 349 2.07 23.06 10.41
C ILE A 349 3.01 23.03 9.20
N THR A 350 3.60 21.89 8.88
CA THR A 350 4.37 21.74 7.64
C THR A 350 3.51 21.96 6.42
N SER A 351 4.01 22.66 5.40
CA SER A 351 3.27 22.94 4.16
C SER A 351 2.94 21.67 3.38
N ASN A 352 3.80 20.65 3.48
CA ASN A 352 3.64 19.34 2.85
C ASN A 352 3.72 18.23 3.90
N ALA A 353 3.13 17.08 3.59
CA ALA A 353 3.30 15.87 4.39
C ALA A 353 4.77 15.43 4.45
N GLN A 354 5.22 15.03 5.63
CA GLN A 354 6.60 14.68 5.95
C GLN A 354 6.70 13.22 6.40
N PRO A 355 7.67 12.44 5.90
CA PRO A 355 7.86 11.08 6.37
C PRO A 355 8.28 11.10 7.84
N LEU A 356 7.76 10.19 8.67
CA LEU A 356 8.05 10.13 10.11
C LEU A 356 9.55 9.97 10.43
N THR A 357 10.35 9.54 9.45
CA THR A 357 11.81 9.38 9.56
C THR A 357 12.61 10.58 9.05
N ARG A 358 11.96 11.64 8.53
CA ARG A 358 12.65 12.88 8.11
C ARG A 358 13.42 13.44 9.31
N GLY A 359 14.62 13.99 9.12
CA GLY A 359 15.35 14.69 10.19
C GLY A 359 14.67 16.00 10.62
N PHE A 360 15.35 16.76 11.48
CA PHE A 360 14.82 18.01 12.04
C PHE A 360 14.35 19.02 10.97
N ILE A 361 13.31 19.79 11.28
CA ILE A 361 12.86 20.92 10.45
C ILE A 361 13.53 22.21 10.95
N PRO A 362 14.28 22.94 10.11
CA PRO A 362 14.80 24.23 10.49
C PRO A 362 13.67 25.25 10.60
N LEU A 363 13.71 26.05 11.65
CA LEU A 363 12.86 27.19 11.90
C LEU A 363 13.77 28.39 12.14
N LEU A 364 13.63 29.44 11.32
CA LEU A 364 14.38 30.67 11.52
C LEU A 364 13.68 31.54 12.57
N ARG A 365 14.45 31.95 13.58
CA ARG A 365 14.01 32.89 14.62
C ARG A 365 15.08 33.93 14.85
N ASN A 366 14.81 35.20 14.55
CA ASN A 366 15.76 36.31 14.74
C ASN A 366 17.17 36.01 14.19
N ASP A 367 17.25 35.59 12.92
CA ASP A 367 18.50 35.18 12.23
C ASP A 367 19.25 34.00 12.86
N THR A 368 18.61 33.26 13.77
CA THR A 368 19.15 32.04 14.39
C THR A 368 18.32 30.83 13.99
N SER A 369 18.96 29.78 13.49
CA SER A 369 18.29 28.51 13.17
C SER A 369 17.97 27.73 14.44
N GLN A 370 16.69 27.53 14.72
CA GLN A 370 16.18 26.56 15.67
C GLN A 370 15.78 25.30 14.91
N TYR A 371 15.96 24.12 15.51
CA TYR A 371 15.56 22.85 14.90
C TYR A 371 14.34 22.29 15.62
N LEU A 372 13.26 22.10 14.89
CA LEU A 372 12.06 21.45 15.37
C LEU A 372 12.21 19.93 15.26
N PRO A 373 11.84 19.18 16.31
CA PRO A 373 12.03 17.73 16.36
C PRO A 373 11.06 17.01 15.42
N ASN A 374 11.33 15.72 15.22
CA ASN A 374 10.43 14.81 14.52
C ASN A 374 9.29 14.36 15.45
N PRO A 375 8.18 13.86 14.90
CA PRO A 375 7.23 13.08 15.68
C PRO A 375 7.92 11.84 16.26
N THR A 376 7.99 11.76 17.59
CA THR A 376 8.45 10.56 18.29
C THR A 376 7.30 9.76 18.88
N ASP A 377 6.12 10.37 19.01
CA ASP A 377 4.93 9.76 19.58
C ASP A 377 3.94 9.37 18.47
N THR A 378 3.82 8.07 18.21
CA THR A 378 2.88 7.54 17.22
C THR A 378 1.43 7.64 17.68
N HIS A 379 1.17 7.84 18.97
CA HIS A 379 -0.20 8.03 19.49
C HIS A 379 -0.82 9.37 19.07
N SER A 380 0.00 10.31 18.62
CA SER A 380 -0.41 11.63 18.18
C SER A 380 -0.73 11.69 16.67
N ILE A 381 -0.75 10.53 15.99
CA ILE A 381 -1.09 10.41 14.57
C ILE A 381 -2.61 10.22 14.40
N HIS A 382 -3.25 11.09 13.62
CA HIS A 382 -4.70 11.03 13.42
C HIS A 382 -5.13 11.67 12.10
N PRO A 383 -6.25 11.21 11.50
CA PRO A 383 -6.86 11.88 10.37
C PRO A 383 -7.68 13.11 10.82
N GLU A 384 -7.60 14.21 10.07
CA GLU A 384 -8.36 15.44 10.27
C GLU A 384 -8.55 16.12 8.91
N ASP A 385 -9.79 16.46 8.54
CA ASP A 385 -10.15 17.19 7.30
C ASP A 385 -9.49 16.66 6.01
N GLY A 386 -9.48 15.33 5.84
CA GLY A 386 -8.91 14.68 4.66
C GLY A 386 -7.38 14.62 4.65
N ARG A 387 -6.71 15.00 5.75
CA ARG A 387 -5.25 14.90 5.94
C ARG A 387 -4.93 14.00 7.10
N VAL A 388 -3.66 13.61 7.23
CA VAL A 388 -3.15 12.91 8.43
C VAL A 388 -2.10 13.77 9.11
N PHE A 389 -2.33 14.07 10.38
CA PHE A 389 -1.45 14.90 11.20
C PHE A 389 -0.64 14.07 12.18
N SER A 390 0.52 14.59 12.54
CA SER A 390 1.28 14.18 13.73
C SER A 390 1.44 15.38 14.65
N ASP A 391 0.79 15.34 15.82
CA ASP A 391 0.93 16.39 16.82
C ASP A 391 2.26 16.26 17.58
N ILE A 392 2.98 17.39 17.69
CA ILE A 392 4.27 17.47 18.36
C ILE A 392 4.21 18.55 19.43
N PHE A 393 4.16 18.14 20.69
CA PHE A 393 4.09 19.05 21.83
C PHE A 393 5.49 19.50 22.24
N LEU A 394 5.78 20.81 22.09
CA LEU A 394 7.06 21.37 22.48
C LEU A 394 7.03 21.75 23.97
N THR A 395 8.04 21.33 24.71
CA THR A 395 8.22 21.74 26.10
C THR A 395 9.01 23.04 26.17
N SER A 396 8.63 23.92 27.10
CA SER A 396 9.26 25.22 27.36
C SER A 396 10.71 25.13 27.82
#